data_AF-A0A2E5RZK7-F1
#
_entry.id   AF-A0A2E5RZK7-F1
#
_cell.length_a   1.000
_cell.length_b   1.000
_cell.length_c   1.000
_cell.angle_alpha   90.00
_cell.angle_beta   90.00
_cell.angle_gamma   90.00
#
_symmetry.space_group_name_H-M   'P 1'
#
loop_
_entity.id
_entity.type
_entity.pdbx_description
1 polymer ?
#
loop_
_entity_poly.entity_id
_entity_poly.type
_entity_poly.pdbx_seq_one_letter_code
_entity_poly.pdbx_strand_id
1 'polypeptide(L)'
;MKAKENEIHLSRVYDAPVQVVWDAWTDPAQAAKWWGPRGFTLTTHSKELRVGGIWHYTMHGPDGTDYPNKALYHEVEECRKLVYDHGATDEQKPLFRVTVVFEDLGDRTGMEMTMAFATPEQAAQSRKMIKDAGGTTTWDRLAEYLEQERSGTQIFVINRSFSTPVSSLFRMWHDPDQFSRWLGPAESTMSFLEDEVEKGKTATYRMSDDSGLVMLGKIQYSKIDAPDFLEYVQWFCDESGNLAKHPHVPHWPDKIWTRVLFTSEGEDSRATVIWQPYGGASSQEIQAFVNLRIGMNQGWSEAFDKLENCLK
;
A
#
# COMPACT_ATOMS: atom_id res chain seq x y z
N MET A 1 21.06 2.69 15.21
CA MET A 1 22.12 1.86 14.59
C MET A 1 22.10 2.19 13.10
N LYS A 2 23.24 2.49 12.45
CA LYS A 2 23.24 2.76 11.00
C LYS A 2 22.73 1.53 10.27
N ALA A 3 21.75 1.70 9.37
CA ALA A 3 21.27 0.62 8.52
C ALA A 3 22.45 0.02 7.74
N LYS A 4 22.54 -1.32 7.68
CA LYS A 4 23.60 -1.95 6.89
C LYS A 4 23.28 -1.82 5.41
N GLU A 5 24.29 -1.57 4.59
CA GLU A 5 24.09 -1.32 3.15
C GLU A 5 23.52 -2.55 2.41
N ASN A 6 23.77 -3.75 2.94
CA ASN A 6 23.24 -5.03 2.47
C ASN A 6 21.89 -5.43 3.11
N GLU A 7 21.21 -4.51 3.81
CA GLU A 7 19.90 -4.77 4.42
C GLU A 7 18.84 -3.83 3.82
N ILE A 8 17.63 -4.36 3.63
CA ILE A 8 16.43 -3.57 3.32
C ILE A 8 15.49 -3.70 4.52
N HIS A 9 15.05 -2.56 5.04
CA HIS A 9 14.13 -2.51 6.17
C HIS A 9 12.74 -2.06 5.72
N LEU A 10 11.72 -2.57 6.41
CA LEU A 10 10.33 -2.23 6.18
C LEU A 10 9.59 -2.25 7.51
N SER A 11 8.96 -1.14 7.86
CA SER A 11 8.06 -1.02 9.00
C SER A 11 6.60 -0.98 8.54
N ARG A 12 5.69 -1.60 9.30
CA ARG A 12 4.24 -1.50 9.10
C ARG A 12 3.51 -1.47 10.44
N VAL A 13 2.37 -0.78 10.45
CA VAL A 13 1.38 -0.91 11.52
C VAL A 13 0.09 -1.42 10.89
N TYR A 14 -0.45 -2.50 11.42
CA TYR A 14 -1.72 -3.08 10.99
C TYR A 14 -2.78 -2.84 12.06
N ASP A 15 -3.99 -2.44 11.63
CA ASP A 15 -5.16 -2.24 12.50
C ASP A 15 -5.83 -3.61 12.85
N ALA A 16 -5.01 -4.55 13.32
CA ALA A 16 -5.42 -5.88 13.77
C ALA A 16 -4.55 -6.37 14.94
N PRO A 17 -5.08 -7.19 15.87
CA PRO A 17 -4.31 -7.81 16.95
C PRO A 17 -3.22 -8.75 16.43
N VAL A 18 -2.15 -8.92 17.21
CA VAL A 18 -0.95 -9.66 16.79
C VAL A 18 -1.22 -11.11 16.40
N GLN A 19 -2.16 -11.78 17.07
CA GLN A 19 -2.57 -13.14 16.73
C GLN A 19 -3.15 -13.21 15.31
N VAL A 20 -3.99 -12.26 14.92
CA VAL A 20 -4.60 -12.24 13.58
C VAL A 20 -3.54 -12.01 12.51
N VAL A 21 -2.59 -11.12 12.77
CA VAL A 21 -1.46 -10.89 11.85
C VAL A 21 -0.58 -12.15 11.75
N TRP A 22 -0.28 -12.79 12.88
CA TRP A 22 0.49 -14.03 12.93
C TRP A 22 -0.18 -15.16 12.16
N ASP A 23 -1.49 -15.35 12.34
CA ASP A 23 -2.27 -16.36 11.63
C ASP A 23 -2.25 -16.09 10.12
N ALA A 24 -2.41 -14.83 9.70
CA ALA A 24 -2.32 -14.44 8.29
C ALA A 24 -0.96 -14.79 7.66
N TRP A 25 0.12 -14.74 8.45
CA TRP A 25 1.48 -15.12 8.03
C TRP A 25 1.72 -16.62 8.01
N THR A 26 1.14 -17.36 8.95
CA THR A 26 1.53 -18.74 9.23
C THR A 26 0.56 -19.76 8.66
N ASP A 27 -0.74 -19.46 8.61
CA ASP A 27 -1.75 -20.32 7.99
C ASP A 27 -1.60 -20.29 6.44
N PRO A 28 -1.42 -21.44 5.78
CA PRO A 28 -1.30 -21.50 4.32
C PRO A 28 -2.50 -20.93 3.54
N ALA A 29 -3.73 -21.14 4.04
CA ALA A 29 -4.95 -20.69 3.39
C ALA A 29 -5.10 -19.17 3.49
N GLN A 30 -4.66 -18.57 4.60
CA GLN A 30 -4.63 -17.12 4.77
C GLN A 30 -3.50 -16.47 3.96
N ALA A 31 -2.28 -17.02 4.04
CA ALA A 31 -1.14 -16.56 3.24
C ALA A 31 -1.48 -16.53 1.74
N ALA A 32 -2.23 -17.52 1.25
CA ALA A 32 -2.68 -17.57 -0.15
C ALA A 32 -3.54 -16.38 -0.60
N LYS A 33 -4.14 -15.62 0.33
CA LYS A 33 -4.99 -14.46 0.01
C LYS A 33 -4.18 -13.21 -0.32
N TRP A 34 -2.99 -13.06 0.24
CA TRP A 34 -2.27 -11.79 0.20
C TRP A 34 -0.80 -11.90 -0.21
N TRP A 35 -0.17 -13.08 -0.09
CA TRP A 35 1.26 -13.23 -0.35
C TRP A 35 1.61 -12.99 -1.83
N GLY A 36 2.67 -12.21 -2.04
CA GLY A 36 3.21 -11.83 -3.34
C GLY A 36 2.72 -10.44 -3.82
N PRO A 37 3.41 -9.84 -4.80
CA PRO A 37 3.01 -8.54 -5.37
C PRO A 37 1.60 -8.57 -5.95
N ARG A 38 0.99 -7.40 -6.18
CA ARG A 38 -0.34 -7.34 -6.84
C ARG A 38 -0.34 -8.11 -8.17
N GLY A 39 -1.40 -8.88 -8.38
CA GLY A 39 -1.54 -9.78 -9.55
C GLY A 39 -1.01 -11.20 -9.31
N PHE A 40 -0.22 -11.43 -8.27
CA PHE A 40 0.26 -12.78 -7.95
C PHE A 40 -0.75 -13.58 -7.13
N THR A 41 -0.78 -14.89 -7.40
CA THR A 41 -1.42 -15.89 -6.53
C THR A 41 -0.38 -16.85 -5.97
N LEU A 42 -0.77 -17.63 -4.97
CA LEU A 42 0.15 -18.48 -4.21
C LEU A 42 -0.46 -19.88 -4.03
N THR A 43 0.30 -20.91 -4.38
CA THR A 43 0.01 -22.31 -4.03
C THR A 43 1.02 -22.77 -2.99
N THR A 44 0.55 -23.20 -1.81
CA THR A 44 1.41 -23.84 -0.81
C THR A 44 1.33 -25.36 -0.97
N HIS A 45 2.48 -26.02 -1.17
CA HIS A 45 2.59 -27.47 -1.30
C HIS A 45 2.77 -28.15 0.07
N SER A 46 3.62 -27.56 0.92
CA SER A 46 3.81 -27.97 2.31
C SER A 46 4.34 -26.79 3.12
N LYS A 47 3.97 -26.70 4.41
CA LYS A 47 4.47 -25.65 5.31
C LYS A 47 4.77 -26.23 6.68
N GLU A 48 6.04 -26.45 6.94
CA GLU A 48 6.53 -26.99 8.21
C GLU A 48 6.95 -25.83 9.13
N LEU A 49 5.98 -25.20 9.80
CA LEU A 49 6.22 -24.03 10.64
C LEU A 49 6.91 -24.41 11.97
N ARG A 50 8.20 -24.70 11.91
CA ARG A 50 9.09 -24.95 13.06
C ARG A 50 10.52 -24.68 12.65
N VAL A 51 11.42 -24.51 13.61
CA VAL A 51 12.86 -24.40 13.34
C VAL A 51 13.36 -25.60 12.54
N GLY A 52 14.06 -25.34 11.44
CA GLY A 52 14.54 -26.34 10.47
C GLY A 52 13.48 -26.86 9.49
N GLY A 53 12.21 -26.44 9.64
CA GLY A 53 11.15 -26.78 8.71
C GLY A 53 11.18 -25.92 7.45
N ILE A 54 10.56 -26.42 6.37
CA ILE A 54 10.52 -25.77 5.07
C ILE A 54 9.08 -25.41 4.70
N TRP A 55 8.89 -24.19 4.21
CA TRP A 55 7.70 -23.82 3.44
C TRP A 55 8.01 -23.95 1.95
N HIS A 56 7.35 -24.90 1.29
CA HIS A 56 7.45 -25.12 -0.14
C HIS A 56 6.19 -24.57 -0.83
N TYR A 57 6.37 -23.60 -1.70
CA TYR A 57 5.28 -22.91 -2.38
C TYR A 57 5.65 -22.47 -3.78
N THR A 58 4.64 -22.24 -4.61
CA THR A 58 4.78 -21.62 -5.94
C THR A 58 4.03 -20.31 -5.93
N MET A 59 4.71 -19.24 -6.34
CA MET A 59 4.06 -17.98 -6.68
C MET A 59 3.74 -17.99 -8.18
N HIS A 60 2.50 -17.66 -8.53
CA HIS A 60 2.05 -17.60 -9.92
C HIS A 60 1.96 -16.13 -10.34
N GLY A 61 2.76 -15.74 -11.33
CA GLY A 61 2.75 -14.40 -11.90
C GLY A 61 1.50 -14.14 -12.74
N PRO A 62 1.10 -12.87 -12.91
CA PRO A 62 -0.04 -12.51 -13.75
C PRO A 62 0.17 -12.80 -15.25
N ASP A 63 1.41 -13.03 -15.66
CA ASP A 63 1.83 -13.46 -17.00
C ASP A 63 1.73 -14.98 -17.20
N GLY A 64 1.36 -15.73 -16.15
CA GLY A 64 1.32 -17.19 -16.15
C GLY A 64 2.66 -17.86 -15.84
N THR A 65 3.71 -17.09 -15.52
CA THR A 65 5.01 -17.64 -15.13
C THR A 65 4.93 -18.15 -13.68
N ASP A 66 5.41 -19.37 -13.45
CA ASP A 66 5.49 -19.99 -12.13
C ASP A 66 6.87 -19.80 -11.50
N TYR A 67 6.88 -19.36 -10.24
CA TYR A 67 8.08 -19.12 -9.44
C TYR A 67 8.09 -20.08 -8.25
N PRO A 68 8.72 -21.26 -8.37
CA PRO A 68 8.86 -22.20 -7.25
C PRO A 68 9.78 -21.61 -6.19
N ASN A 69 9.46 -21.85 -4.91
CA ASN A 69 10.18 -21.30 -3.78
C ASN A 69 10.22 -22.29 -2.62
N LYS A 70 11.35 -22.31 -1.91
CA LYS A 70 11.54 -22.98 -0.62
C LYS A 70 12.05 -21.97 0.40
N ALA A 71 11.33 -21.84 1.51
CA ALA A 71 11.75 -21.02 2.63
C ALA A 71 12.09 -21.91 3.82
N LEU A 72 13.36 -21.89 4.24
CA LEU A 72 13.84 -22.59 5.43
C LEU A 72 13.64 -21.70 6.66
N TYR A 73 12.90 -22.18 7.66
CA TYR A 73 12.71 -21.48 8.93
C TYR A 73 13.91 -21.70 9.87
N HIS A 74 14.51 -20.60 10.32
CA HIS A 74 15.60 -20.60 11.31
C HIS A 74 15.10 -20.30 12.72
N GLU A 75 14.10 -19.44 12.85
CA GLU A 75 13.46 -19.10 14.13
C GLU A 75 11.95 -18.98 13.94
N VAL A 76 11.19 -19.52 14.89
CA VAL A 76 9.73 -19.43 14.95
C VAL A 76 9.35 -19.18 16.41
N GLU A 77 9.06 -17.92 16.73
CA GLU A 77 8.53 -17.51 18.03
C GLU A 77 7.11 -16.97 17.80
N GLU A 78 6.11 -17.71 18.26
CA GLU A 78 4.70 -17.40 18.06
C GLU A 78 4.36 -15.95 18.45
N CYS A 79 3.61 -15.26 17.59
CA CYS A 79 3.21 -13.86 17.72
C CYS A 79 4.34 -12.86 17.96
N ARG A 80 5.60 -13.23 17.69
CA ARG A 80 6.75 -12.40 18.04
C ARG A 80 7.80 -12.32 16.95
N LYS A 81 8.21 -13.46 16.36
CA LYS A 81 9.35 -13.47 15.44
C LYS A 81 9.31 -14.63 14.45
N LEU A 82 9.63 -14.32 13.20
CA LEU A 82 9.95 -15.30 12.15
C LEU A 82 11.30 -14.95 11.54
N VAL A 83 12.18 -15.95 11.42
CA VAL A 83 13.41 -15.83 10.62
C VAL A 83 13.42 -16.95 9.61
N TYR A 84 13.51 -16.62 8.32
CA TYR A 84 13.52 -17.61 7.25
C TYR A 84 14.35 -17.15 6.05
N ASP A 85 14.87 -18.10 5.29
CA ASP A 85 15.52 -17.82 4.01
C ASP A 85 14.45 -17.68 2.90
N HIS A 86 14.67 -16.80 1.92
CA HIS A 86 13.73 -16.55 0.82
C HIS A 86 14.41 -16.68 -0.55
N GLY A 87 13.63 -17.11 -1.55
CA GLY A 87 14.08 -17.20 -2.95
C GLY A 87 14.94 -18.41 -3.28
N ALA A 88 14.97 -19.45 -2.43
CA ALA A 88 15.63 -20.71 -2.78
C ALA A 88 14.74 -21.59 -3.66
N THR A 89 15.35 -22.44 -4.47
CA THR A 89 14.69 -23.56 -5.19
C THR A 89 15.44 -24.86 -4.90
N ASP A 90 15.11 -25.95 -5.60
CA ASP A 90 15.92 -27.18 -5.55
C ASP A 90 17.32 -27.00 -6.16
N GLU A 91 17.45 -26.07 -7.11
CA GLU A 91 18.67 -25.81 -7.88
C GLU A 91 19.40 -24.55 -7.42
N GLN A 92 18.73 -23.68 -6.65
CA GLN A 92 19.23 -22.36 -6.28
C GLN A 92 19.27 -22.16 -4.77
N LYS A 93 20.39 -21.59 -4.31
CA LYS A 93 20.53 -21.11 -2.93
C LYS A 93 19.58 -19.94 -2.67
N PRO A 94 19.19 -19.69 -1.41
CA PRO A 94 18.36 -18.55 -1.08
C PRO A 94 19.02 -17.23 -1.47
N LEU A 95 18.20 -16.27 -1.87
CA LEU A 95 18.62 -14.93 -2.28
C LEU A 95 18.97 -14.05 -1.08
N PHE A 96 18.19 -14.14 0.00
CA PHE A 96 18.36 -13.36 1.21
C PHE A 96 17.67 -14.02 2.41
N ARG A 97 18.03 -13.56 3.60
CA ARG A 97 17.37 -13.93 4.86
C ARG A 97 16.38 -12.86 5.27
N VAL A 98 15.16 -13.26 5.62
CA VAL A 98 14.13 -12.39 6.17
C VAL A 98 14.06 -12.57 7.68
N THR A 99 14.02 -11.47 8.41
CA THR A 99 13.60 -11.42 9.82
C THR A 99 12.36 -10.56 9.91
N VAL A 100 11.28 -11.08 10.49
CA VAL A 100 10.06 -10.36 10.80
C VAL A 100 9.86 -10.38 12.30
N VAL A 101 9.69 -9.21 12.90
CA VAL A 101 9.38 -9.03 14.32
C VAL A 101 8.00 -8.42 14.41
N PHE A 102 7.17 -9.00 15.26
CA PHE A 102 5.83 -8.52 15.56
C PHE A 102 5.83 -7.91 16.97
N GLU A 103 5.27 -6.72 17.08
CA GLU A 103 5.08 -5.99 18.32
C GLU A 103 3.57 -5.82 18.57
N ASP A 104 3.12 -6.31 19.73
CA ASP A 104 1.74 -6.14 20.18
C ASP A 104 1.54 -4.69 20.67
N LEU A 105 0.66 -3.95 19.99
CA LEU A 105 0.27 -2.58 20.31
C LEU A 105 -1.19 -2.52 20.81
N GLY A 106 -1.72 -3.63 21.33
CA GLY A 106 -3.11 -3.81 21.74
C GLY A 106 -3.99 -4.26 20.57
N ASP A 107 -4.91 -3.40 20.14
CA ASP A 107 -5.79 -3.69 18.99
C ASP A 107 -5.07 -3.55 17.63
N ARG A 108 -3.76 -3.30 17.66
CA ARG A 108 -2.90 -3.07 16.49
C ARG A 108 -1.62 -3.86 16.63
N THR A 109 -0.93 -4.07 15.51
CA THR A 109 0.35 -4.77 15.46
C THR A 109 1.39 -3.94 14.74
N GLY A 110 2.52 -3.69 15.39
CA GLY A 110 3.74 -3.23 14.72
C GLY A 110 4.45 -4.41 14.07
N MET A 111 4.90 -4.25 12.83
CA MET A 111 5.69 -5.25 12.12
C MET A 111 6.96 -4.60 11.59
N GLU A 112 8.11 -5.09 12.05
CA GLU A 112 9.42 -4.72 11.55
C GLU A 112 10.01 -5.87 10.76
N MET A 113 10.39 -5.60 9.51
CA MET A 113 10.96 -6.57 8.61
C MET A 113 12.33 -6.13 8.14
N THR A 114 13.27 -7.07 8.13
CA THR A 114 14.61 -6.89 7.57
C THR A 114 14.90 -7.99 6.57
N MET A 115 15.29 -7.61 5.34
CA MET A 115 15.80 -8.50 4.31
C MET A 115 17.32 -8.32 4.23
N ALA A 116 18.08 -9.33 4.66
CA ALA A 116 19.54 -9.32 4.71
C ALA A 116 20.14 -10.10 3.53
N PHE A 117 20.89 -9.40 2.69
CA PHE A 117 21.52 -9.93 1.48
C PHE A 117 22.99 -10.27 1.73
N ALA A 118 23.58 -11.14 0.90
CA ALA A 118 24.99 -11.49 1.06
C ALA A 118 25.91 -10.30 0.73
N THR A 119 25.52 -9.43 -0.20
CA THR A 119 26.29 -8.23 -0.58
C THR A 119 25.43 -6.97 -0.70
N PRO A 120 26.01 -5.76 -0.55
CA PRO A 120 25.34 -4.50 -0.80
C PRO A 120 24.76 -4.35 -2.23
N GLU A 121 25.45 -4.91 -3.23
CA GLU A 121 25.01 -4.85 -4.64
C GLU A 121 23.71 -5.64 -4.85
N GLN A 122 23.58 -6.81 -4.22
CA GLN A 122 22.34 -7.60 -4.26
C GLN A 122 21.18 -6.86 -3.60
N ALA A 123 21.44 -6.18 -2.48
CA ALA A 123 20.44 -5.34 -1.83
C ALA A 123 20.04 -4.16 -2.74
N ALA A 124 21.01 -3.49 -3.38
CA ALA A 124 20.73 -2.39 -4.31
C ALA A 124 19.90 -2.85 -5.52
N GLN A 125 20.23 -4.00 -6.12
CA GLN A 125 19.45 -4.60 -7.20
C GLN A 125 18.02 -4.92 -6.75
N SER A 126 17.87 -5.48 -5.55
CA SER A 126 16.56 -5.83 -4.99
C SER A 126 15.72 -4.59 -4.68
N ARG A 127 16.31 -3.50 -4.16
CA ARG A 127 15.60 -2.22 -3.98
C ARG A 127 15.06 -1.70 -5.31
N LYS A 128 15.85 -1.79 -6.39
CA LYS A 128 15.41 -1.40 -7.72
C LYS A 128 14.24 -2.26 -8.20
N MET A 129 14.34 -3.59 -8.08
CA MET A 129 13.24 -4.50 -8.46
C MET A 129 11.97 -4.25 -7.67
N ILE A 130 12.08 -4.00 -6.36
CA ILE A 130 10.95 -3.62 -5.50
C ILE A 130 10.30 -2.33 -6.02
N LYS A 131 11.10 -1.30 -6.32
CA LYS A 131 10.59 -0.05 -6.90
C LYS A 131 9.89 -0.28 -8.23
N ASP A 132 10.53 -1.00 -9.15
CA ASP A 132 10.01 -1.31 -10.49
C ASP A 132 8.73 -2.17 -10.43
N ALA A 133 8.57 -3.01 -9.40
CA ALA A 133 7.38 -3.83 -9.14
C ALA A 133 6.25 -3.07 -8.41
N GLY A 134 6.28 -1.73 -8.39
CA GLY A 134 5.26 -0.90 -7.75
C GLY A 134 5.44 -0.75 -6.24
N GLY A 135 6.64 -0.98 -5.72
CA GLY A 135 7.00 -0.81 -4.32
C GLY A 135 6.68 -2.03 -3.47
N THR A 136 6.08 -1.81 -2.31
CA THR A 136 5.97 -2.81 -1.23
C THR A 136 4.57 -3.44 -1.18
N THR A 137 3.99 -3.65 -2.37
CA THR A 137 2.58 -4.01 -2.55
C THR A 137 2.15 -5.32 -1.89
N THR A 138 3.07 -6.27 -1.70
CA THR A 138 2.82 -7.51 -0.93
C THR A 138 2.29 -7.20 0.47
N TRP A 139 2.87 -6.21 1.14
CA TRP A 139 2.51 -5.84 2.52
C TRP A 139 1.29 -4.94 2.58
N ASP A 140 0.99 -4.24 1.49
CA ASP A 140 -0.25 -3.48 1.31
C ASP A 140 -1.44 -4.45 1.14
N ARG A 141 -1.25 -5.54 0.38
CA ARG A 141 -2.24 -6.63 0.27
C ARG A 141 -2.54 -7.29 1.62
N LEU A 142 -1.53 -7.41 2.50
CA LEU A 142 -1.75 -7.91 3.86
C LEU A 142 -2.67 -6.95 4.64
N ALA A 143 -2.47 -5.63 4.56
CA ALA A 143 -3.36 -4.66 5.19
C ALA A 143 -4.81 -4.77 4.66
N GLU A 144 -4.96 -4.90 3.33
CA GLU A 144 -6.27 -5.09 2.70
C GLU A 144 -6.97 -6.38 3.15
N TYR A 145 -6.21 -7.49 3.23
CA TYR A 145 -6.73 -8.78 3.71
C TYR A 145 -7.19 -8.69 5.17
N LEU A 146 -6.36 -8.13 6.05
CA LEU A 146 -6.68 -8.01 7.47
C LEU A 146 -7.94 -7.15 7.70
N GLU A 147 -8.09 -6.04 6.97
CA GLU A 147 -9.30 -5.23 7.08
C GLU A 147 -10.53 -5.99 6.56
N GLN A 148 -10.41 -6.69 5.43
CA GLN A 148 -11.50 -7.47 4.88
C GLN A 148 -11.96 -8.59 5.83
N GLU A 149 -11.03 -9.31 6.46
CA GLU A 149 -11.38 -10.37 7.42
C GLU A 149 -12.02 -9.81 8.69
N ARG A 150 -11.53 -8.66 9.15
CA ARG A 150 -11.98 -8.04 10.40
C ARG A 150 -13.36 -7.39 10.28
N SER A 151 -13.61 -6.63 9.21
CA SER A 151 -14.82 -5.80 9.07
C SER A 151 -15.68 -6.15 7.87
N GLY A 152 -15.21 -7.04 6.98
CA GLY A 152 -15.88 -7.31 5.70
C GLY A 152 -15.69 -6.20 4.67
N THR A 153 -14.91 -5.18 4.98
CA THR A 153 -14.78 -3.96 4.17
C THR A 153 -13.65 -4.07 3.15
N GLN A 154 -13.99 -3.79 1.88
CA GLN A 154 -13.01 -3.74 0.81
C GLN A 154 -12.30 -2.39 0.81
N ILE A 155 -11.02 -2.38 1.18
CA ILE A 155 -10.16 -1.19 1.10
C ILE A 155 -9.09 -1.34 0.02
N PHE A 156 -8.51 -0.24 -0.41
CA PHE A 156 -7.26 -0.22 -1.18
C PHE A 156 -6.21 0.49 -0.34
N VAL A 157 -5.02 -0.10 -0.24
CA VAL A 157 -3.89 0.45 0.51
C VAL A 157 -2.70 0.66 -0.41
N ILE A 158 -2.03 1.80 -0.30
CA ILE A 158 -0.71 1.98 -0.88
C ILE A 158 0.21 2.73 0.08
N ASN A 159 1.45 2.27 0.16
CA ASN A 159 2.48 2.85 1.01
C ASN A 159 3.71 3.28 0.21
N ARG A 160 4.28 4.44 0.54
CA ARG A 160 5.60 4.82 0.06
C ARG A 160 6.36 5.69 1.05
N SER A 161 7.64 5.41 1.19
CA SER A 161 8.57 6.20 2.00
C SER A 161 9.29 7.23 1.14
N PHE A 162 9.55 8.40 1.74
CA PHE A 162 10.17 9.55 1.12
C PHE A 162 11.22 10.12 2.07
N SER A 163 12.36 10.57 1.52
CA SER A 163 13.42 11.20 2.29
C SER A 163 13.11 12.67 2.61
N THR A 164 12.13 12.86 3.47
CA THR A 164 11.67 14.16 3.95
C THR A 164 11.03 14.01 5.34
N PRO A 165 10.99 15.05 6.19
CA PRO A 165 10.26 15.02 7.45
C PRO A 165 8.73 14.93 7.27
N VAL A 166 8.05 14.36 8.27
CA VAL A 166 6.57 14.17 8.27
C VAL A 166 5.82 15.46 7.98
N SER A 167 6.26 16.59 8.56
CA SER A 167 5.63 17.90 8.34
C SER A 167 5.68 18.37 6.88
N SER A 168 6.80 18.09 6.19
CA SER A 168 6.97 18.44 4.78
C SER A 168 6.09 17.56 3.91
N LEU A 169 6.04 16.25 4.20
CA LEU A 169 5.20 15.31 3.50
C LEU A 169 3.71 15.63 3.69
N PHE A 170 3.27 15.92 4.91
CA PHE A 170 1.91 16.36 5.22
C PHE A 170 1.52 17.62 4.42
N ARG A 171 2.43 18.59 4.33
CA ARG A 171 2.19 19.81 3.56
C ARG A 171 1.92 19.53 2.08
N MET A 172 2.53 18.50 1.50
CA MET A 172 2.28 18.11 0.10
C MET A 172 0.85 17.65 -0.16
N TRP A 173 0.13 17.19 0.86
CA TRP A 173 -1.31 16.90 0.78
C TRP A 173 -2.19 18.08 1.20
N HIS A 174 -1.78 18.83 2.22
CA HIS A 174 -2.62 19.86 2.85
C HIS A 174 -2.63 21.19 2.09
N ASP A 175 -1.53 21.55 1.43
CA ASP A 175 -1.39 22.80 0.68
C ASP A 175 -1.94 22.60 -0.76
N PRO A 176 -3.03 23.27 -1.16
CA PRO A 176 -3.67 23.10 -2.47
C PRO A 176 -2.71 23.24 -3.66
N ASP A 177 -1.78 24.20 -3.56
CA ASP A 177 -0.79 24.47 -4.60
C ASP A 177 0.24 23.35 -4.70
N GLN A 178 0.55 22.68 -3.59
CA GLN A 178 1.46 21.54 -3.57
C GLN A 178 0.75 20.27 -4.04
N PHE A 179 -0.47 20.02 -3.53
CA PHE A 179 -1.24 18.83 -3.87
C PHE A 179 -1.52 18.72 -5.37
N SER A 180 -1.82 19.85 -6.01
CA SER A 180 -2.08 19.96 -7.44
C SER A 180 -0.86 19.65 -8.33
N ARG A 181 0.37 19.68 -7.79
CA ARG A 181 1.61 19.48 -8.59
C ARG A 181 1.91 18.01 -8.89
N TRP A 182 1.43 17.10 -8.05
CA TRP A 182 1.84 15.70 -8.11
C TRP A 182 0.68 14.71 -8.17
N LEU A 183 -0.51 15.08 -7.69
CA LEU A 183 -1.65 14.17 -7.73
C LEU A 183 -2.25 14.11 -9.15
N GLY A 184 -2.41 12.88 -9.64
CA GLY A 184 -3.03 12.57 -10.93
C GLY A 184 -2.06 11.85 -11.88
N PRO A 185 -2.60 11.10 -12.88
CA PRO A 185 -1.81 10.43 -13.92
C PRO A 185 -0.76 11.34 -14.57
N ALA A 186 0.32 10.77 -15.12
CA ALA A 186 1.44 11.48 -15.75
C ALA A 186 0.99 12.69 -16.60
N GLU A 187 0.03 12.47 -17.50
CA GLU A 187 -0.47 13.45 -18.50
C GLU A 187 -1.71 14.25 -18.02
N SER A 188 -1.96 14.30 -16.71
CA SER A 188 -3.08 15.06 -16.15
C SER A 188 -2.62 16.29 -15.39
N THR A 189 -3.44 17.33 -15.44
CA THR A 189 -3.32 18.56 -14.67
C THR A 189 -4.46 18.65 -13.66
N MET A 190 -4.15 19.07 -12.45
CA MET A 190 -5.12 19.31 -11.39
C MET A 190 -5.00 20.76 -10.90
N SER A 191 -6.12 21.37 -10.52
CA SER A 191 -6.15 22.67 -9.86
C SER A 191 -7.34 22.76 -8.92
N PHE A 192 -7.18 23.47 -7.80
CA PHE A 192 -8.31 23.82 -6.94
C PHE A 192 -9.04 25.04 -7.50
N LEU A 193 -10.36 24.96 -7.54
CA LEU A 193 -11.25 26.07 -7.89
C LEU A 193 -11.68 26.84 -6.63
N GLU A 194 -11.89 26.11 -5.54
CA GLU A 194 -12.23 26.63 -4.21
C GLU A 194 -11.39 25.86 -3.18
N ASP A 195 -10.58 26.57 -2.41
CA ASP A 195 -9.53 26.03 -1.55
C ASP A 195 -9.88 26.12 -0.06
N GLU A 196 -10.97 25.47 0.34
CA GLU A 196 -11.30 25.32 1.77
C GLU A 196 -10.75 24.01 2.35
N VAL A 197 -9.42 23.91 2.49
CA VAL A 197 -8.76 22.76 3.15
C VAL A 197 -8.82 22.91 4.67
N GLU A 198 -10.04 22.81 5.19
CA GLU A 198 -10.33 22.90 6.63
C GLU A 198 -11.33 21.82 7.03
N LYS A 199 -11.27 21.40 8.30
CA LYS A 199 -12.21 20.43 8.85
C LYS A 199 -13.66 20.90 8.69
N GLY A 200 -14.49 20.06 8.10
CA GLY A 200 -15.91 20.31 7.84
C GLY A 200 -16.19 21.09 6.55
N LYS A 201 -15.15 21.56 5.86
CA LYS A 201 -15.28 22.29 4.60
C LYS A 201 -15.13 21.39 3.39
N THR A 202 -15.59 21.89 2.24
CA THR A 202 -15.53 21.20 0.96
C THR A 202 -14.73 22.03 -0.02
N ALA A 203 -13.66 21.46 -0.55
CA ALA A 203 -12.88 22.03 -1.63
C ALA A 203 -13.37 21.47 -2.97
N THR A 204 -13.34 22.30 -4.01
CA THR A 204 -13.68 21.89 -5.39
C THR A 204 -12.42 21.90 -6.23
N TYR A 205 -12.18 20.85 -7.00
CA TYR A 205 -11.03 20.75 -7.90
C TYR A 205 -11.49 20.45 -9.33
N ARG A 206 -10.61 20.81 -10.28
CA ARG A 206 -10.72 20.46 -11.68
C ARG A 206 -9.51 19.65 -12.09
N MET A 207 -9.77 18.55 -12.80
CA MET A 207 -8.76 17.72 -13.43
C MET A 207 -8.97 17.70 -14.94
N SER A 208 -7.89 17.80 -15.70
CA SER A 208 -7.93 17.65 -17.15
C SER A 208 -6.77 16.81 -17.65
N ASP A 209 -6.99 16.09 -18.75
CA ASP A 209 -5.94 15.34 -19.46
C ASP A 209 -5.79 15.82 -20.91
N ASP A 210 -4.75 15.32 -21.58
CA ASP A 210 -4.41 15.67 -22.97
C ASP A 210 -5.45 15.21 -24.01
N SER A 211 -6.37 14.31 -23.64
CA SER A 211 -7.48 13.90 -24.52
C SER A 211 -8.61 14.93 -24.57
N GLY A 212 -8.54 15.95 -23.71
CA GLY A 212 -9.58 16.96 -23.54
C GLY A 212 -10.67 16.54 -22.56
N LEU A 213 -10.50 15.42 -21.84
CA LEU A 213 -11.40 15.06 -20.74
C LEU A 213 -11.22 16.08 -19.61
N VAL A 214 -12.33 16.60 -19.11
CA VAL A 214 -12.38 17.49 -17.96
C VAL A 214 -13.30 16.88 -16.92
N MET A 215 -12.82 16.76 -15.69
CA MET A 215 -13.59 16.29 -14.55
C MET A 215 -13.54 17.31 -13.43
N LEU A 216 -14.71 17.57 -12.83
CA LEU A 216 -14.81 18.29 -11.58
C LEU A 216 -14.97 17.28 -10.45
N GLY A 217 -14.35 17.58 -9.32
CA GLY A 217 -14.55 16.79 -8.12
C GLY A 217 -14.55 17.66 -6.88
N LYS A 218 -15.03 17.05 -5.80
CA LYS A 218 -15.11 17.66 -4.48
C LYS A 218 -14.37 16.82 -3.48
N ILE A 219 -13.76 17.48 -2.51
CA ILE A 219 -13.09 16.87 -1.36
C ILE A 219 -13.68 17.50 -0.11
N GLN A 220 -14.35 16.71 0.71
CA GLN A 220 -14.86 17.14 2.00
C GLN A 220 -13.97 16.61 3.12
N TYR A 221 -13.30 17.52 3.83
CA TYR A 221 -12.42 17.16 4.93
C TYR A 221 -13.23 16.90 6.20
N SER A 222 -13.08 15.71 6.76
CA SER A 222 -13.78 15.31 7.98
C SER A 222 -12.87 15.38 9.21
N LYS A 223 -11.57 15.16 9.02
CA LYS A 223 -10.57 15.23 10.09
C LYS A 223 -9.19 15.63 9.55
N ILE A 224 -8.50 16.48 10.30
CA ILE A 224 -7.13 16.94 10.03
C ILE A 224 -6.43 16.97 11.39
N ASP A 225 -5.54 16.02 11.65
CA ASP A 225 -4.67 16.04 12.83
C ASP A 225 -3.23 16.22 12.33
N ALA A 226 -2.83 17.48 12.13
CA ALA A 226 -1.52 17.78 11.58
C ALA A 226 -0.40 17.45 12.58
N PRO A 227 0.75 16.92 12.12
CA PRO A 227 1.08 16.58 10.73
C PRO A 227 0.81 15.11 10.37
N ASP A 228 0.17 14.34 11.25
CA ASP A 228 0.20 12.88 11.17
C ASP A 228 -0.96 12.28 10.37
N PHE A 229 -2.05 13.04 10.16
CA PHE A 229 -3.28 12.45 9.65
C PHE A 229 -4.20 13.41 8.88
N LEU A 230 -4.77 12.90 7.78
CA LEU A 230 -5.87 13.50 7.03
C LEU A 230 -6.98 12.46 6.77
N GLU A 231 -8.22 12.92 6.85
CA GLU A 231 -9.40 12.12 6.50
C GLU A 231 -10.42 12.96 5.75
N TYR A 232 -10.80 12.49 4.56
CA TYR A 232 -11.75 13.19 3.71
C TYR A 232 -12.56 12.21 2.87
N VAL A 233 -13.68 12.69 2.34
CA VAL A 233 -14.48 11.99 1.34
C VAL A 233 -14.37 12.75 0.04
N GLN A 234 -14.11 12.04 -1.06
CA GLN A 234 -13.99 12.61 -2.39
C GLN A 234 -15.02 12.01 -3.36
N TRP A 235 -15.50 12.82 -4.30
CA TRP A 235 -16.43 12.39 -5.36
C TRP A 235 -16.34 13.31 -6.58
N PHE A 236 -16.79 12.81 -7.73
CA PHE A 236 -16.93 13.61 -8.94
C PHE A 236 -18.25 14.38 -8.96
N CYS A 237 -18.26 15.56 -9.57
CA CYS A 237 -19.46 16.37 -9.71
C CYS A 237 -19.62 16.97 -11.11
N ASP A 238 -20.84 17.38 -11.45
CA ASP A 238 -21.13 18.19 -12.64
C ASP A 238 -20.80 19.68 -12.39
N GLU A 239 -20.98 20.53 -13.42
CA GLU A 239 -20.77 21.98 -13.32
C GLU A 239 -21.72 22.68 -12.33
N SER A 240 -22.87 22.07 -12.04
CA SER A 240 -23.81 22.54 -11.01
C SER A 240 -23.43 22.06 -9.60
N GLY A 241 -22.37 21.26 -9.48
CA GLY A 241 -21.87 20.72 -8.21
C GLY A 241 -22.64 19.49 -7.70
N ASN A 242 -23.53 18.90 -8.50
CA ASN A 242 -24.23 17.67 -8.17
C ASN A 242 -23.32 16.45 -8.41
N LEU A 243 -23.56 15.36 -7.69
CA LEU A 243 -22.81 14.12 -7.86
C LEU A 243 -22.88 13.62 -9.31
N ALA A 244 -21.72 13.24 -9.86
CA ALA A 244 -21.58 12.70 -11.21
C ALA A 244 -20.78 11.40 -11.20
N LYS A 245 -21.04 10.53 -12.19
CA LYS A 245 -20.27 9.30 -12.40
C LYS A 245 -19.05 9.55 -13.28
N HIS A 246 -18.01 8.75 -13.09
CA HIS A 246 -16.85 8.76 -13.97
C HIS A 246 -17.27 8.28 -15.39
N PRO A 247 -16.99 9.05 -16.48
CA PRO A 247 -17.47 8.73 -17.82
C PRO A 247 -17.05 7.36 -18.36
N HIS A 248 -15.81 6.96 -18.08
CA HIS A 248 -15.26 5.67 -18.54
C HIS A 248 -15.40 4.53 -17.52
N VAL A 249 -15.86 4.81 -16.30
CA VAL A 249 -15.97 3.82 -15.22
C VAL A 249 -17.30 4.04 -14.49
N PRO A 250 -18.44 3.74 -15.15
CA PRO A 250 -19.76 4.10 -14.65
C PRO A 250 -20.14 3.40 -13.33
N HIS A 251 -19.51 2.25 -13.07
CA HIS A 251 -19.66 1.49 -11.82
C HIS A 251 -18.61 1.86 -10.76
N TRP A 252 -17.83 2.94 -10.94
CA TRP A 252 -16.98 3.44 -9.86
C TRP A 252 -17.86 3.88 -8.67
N PRO A 253 -17.45 3.62 -7.41
CA PRO A 253 -18.19 4.11 -6.25
C PRO A 253 -18.42 5.61 -6.31
N ASP A 254 -19.64 6.03 -5.98
CA ASP A 254 -20.05 7.43 -5.92
C ASP A 254 -19.12 8.29 -5.06
N LYS A 255 -18.70 7.76 -3.91
CA LYS A 255 -17.84 8.42 -2.95
C LYS A 255 -16.72 7.48 -2.53
N ILE A 256 -15.52 8.03 -2.43
CA ILE A 256 -14.37 7.35 -1.85
C ILE A 256 -14.02 8.05 -0.56
N TRP A 257 -14.02 7.30 0.53
CA TRP A 257 -13.42 7.74 1.78
C TRP A 257 -11.92 7.49 1.73
N THR A 258 -11.16 8.52 2.06
CA THR A 258 -9.70 8.53 1.97
C THR A 258 -9.13 8.89 3.33
N ARG A 259 -8.24 8.02 3.83
CA ARG A 259 -7.37 8.30 4.97
C ARG A 259 -5.94 8.38 4.47
N VAL A 260 -5.20 9.38 4.95
CA VAL A 260 -3.76 9.51 4.70
C VAL A 260 -3.07 9.59 6.04
N LEU A 261 -2.22 8.61 6.34
CA LEU A 261 -1.38 8.59 7.53
C LEU A 261 0.03 8.96 7.13
N PHE A 262 0.66 9.81 7.93
CA PHE A 262 2.06 10.15 7.81
C PHE A 262 2.80 9.61 9.03
N THR A 263 3.84 8.82 8.80
CA THR A 263 4.58 8.15 9.87
C THR A 263 6.07 8.42 9.71
N SER A 264 6.73 8.84 10.79
CA SER A 264 8.18 8.97 10.80
C SER A 264 8.84 7.60 10.76
N GLU A 265 9.87 7.45 9.92
CA GLU A 265 10.73 6.27 9.83
C GLU A 265 12.18 6.67 10.13
N GLY A 266 12.38 7.52 11.15
CA GLY A 266 13.67 8.12 11.47
C GLY A 266 13.88 9.43 10.71
N GLU A 267 14.89 9.47 9.84
CA GLU A 267 15.17 10.65 8.98
C GLU A 267 14.21 10.74 7.77
N ASP A 268 13.60 9.61 7.39
CA ASP A 268 12.60 9.50 6.33
C ASP A 268 11.16 9.51 6.91
N SER A 269 10.17 9.62 6.02
CA SER A 269 8.75 9.54 6.37
C SER A 269 7.97 8.70 5.38
N ARG A 270 6.94 8.00 5.85
CA ARG A 270 6.03 7.20 5.04
C ARG A 270 4.66 7.86 4.92
N ALA A 271 4.12 7.87 3.70
CA ALA A 271 2.70 8.11 3.46
C ALA A 271 1.98 6.77 3.26
N THR A 272 0.89 6.56 4.00
CA THR A 272 -0.04 5.45 3.83
C THR A 272 -1.38 6.00 3.37
N VAL A 273 -1.78 5.68 2.15
CA VAL A 273 -3.10 6.07 1.61
C VAL A 273 -4.03 4.86 1.67
N ILE A 274 -5.20 5.06 2.26
CA ILE A 274 -6.26 4.06 2.35
C ILE A 274 -7.51 4.62 1.66
N TRP A 275 -8.01 3.91 0.66
CA TRP A 275 -9.27 4.19 -0.02
C TRP A 275 -10.33 3.16 0.33
N GLN A 276 -11.55 3.62 0.50
CA GLN A 276 -12.71 2.77 0.78
C GLN A 276 -13.95 3.31 0.06
N PRO A 277 -14.76 2.47 -0.60
CA PRO A 277 -16.10 2.85 -1.05
C PRO A 277 -16.95 3.37 0.12
N TYR A 278 -17.58 4.53 -0.04
CA TYR A 278 -18.29 5.22 1.03
C TYR A 278 -19.75 5.52 0.70
N GLY A 279 -20.60 5.64 1.72
CA GLY A 279 -21.98 6.11 1.56
C GLY A 279 -22.96 5.08 1.01
N GLY A 280 -22.72 3.78 1.23
CA GLY A 280 -23.65 2.71 0.82
C GLY A 280 -23.45 2.24 -0.62
N ALA A 281 -22.19 2.12 -1.07
CA ALA A 281 -21.84 1.60 -2.39
C ALA A 281 -22.49 0.23 -2.64
N SER A 282 -23.08 0.08 -3.81
CA SER A 282 -23.68 -1.16 -4.28
C SER A 282 -22.65 -2.28 -4.46
N SER A 283 -23.10 -3.53 -4.50
CA SER A 283 -22.21 -4.67 -4.77
C SER A 283 -21.48 -4.56 -6.11
N GLN A 284 -22.11 -3.93 -7.12
CA GLN A 284 -21.46 -3.69 -8.42
C GLN A 284 -20.32 -2.67 -8.29
N GLU A 285 -20.51 -1.62 -7.50
CA GLU A 285 -19.48 -0.61 -7.26
C GLU A 285 -18.31 -1.15 -6.43
N ILE A 286 -18.60 -1.95 -5.41
CA ILE A 286 -17.57 -2.64 -4.63
C ILE A 286 -16.77 -3.58 -5.53
N GLN A 287 -17.43 -4.34 -6.41
CA GLN A 287 -16.73 -5.23 -7.33
C GLN A 287 -15.88 -4.46 -8.34
N ALA A 288 -16.38 -3.35 -8.89
CA ALA A 288 -15.62 -2.48 -9.78
C ALA A 288 -14.39 -1.90 -9.08
N PHE A 289 -14.54 -1.44 -7.83
CA PHE A 289 -13.43 -0.98 -6.99
C PHE A 289 -12.36 -2.06 -6.81
N VAL A 290 -12.75 -3.29 -6.45
CA VAL A 290 -11.81 -4.40 -6.28
C VAL A 290 -11.09 -4.73 -7.59
N ASN A 291 -11.82 -4.79 -8.71
CA ASN A 291 -11.25 -5.13 -10.02
C ASN A 291 -10.24 -4.08 -10.52
N LEU A 292 -10.38 -2.84 -10.10
CA LEU A 292 -9.51 -1.74 -10.52
C LEU A 292 -8.29 -1.53 -9.63
N ARG A 293 -8.07 -2.33 -8.57
CA ARG A 293 -6.94 -2.16 -7.63
C ARG A 293 -5.57 -2.15 -8.29
N ILE A 294 -5.38 -2.94 -9.35
CA ILE A 294 -4.12 -2.96 -10.10
C ILE A 294 -3.89 -1.60 -10.77
N GLY A 295 -4.91 -1.07 -11.46
CA GLY A 295 -4.85 0.24 -12.11
C GLY A 295 -4.69 1.38 -11.09
N MET A 296 -5.38 1.30 -9.95
CA MET A 296 -5.20 2.24 -8.83
C MET A 296 -3.75 2.25 -8.32
N ASN A 297 -3.16 1.07 -8.12
CA ASN A 297 -1.77 0.96 -7.66
C ASN A 297 -0.80 1.62 -8.64
N GLN A 298 -0.99 1.41 -9.94
CA GLN A 298 -0.18 2.04 -10.97
C GLN A 298 -0.33 3.57 -10.93
N GLY A 299 -1.57 4.08 -10.98
CA GLY A 299 -1.83 5.52 -10.96
C GLY A 299 -1.27 6.22 -9.72
N TRP A 300 -1.39 5.60 -8.54
CA TRP A 300 -0.79 6.12 -7.32
C TRP A 300 0.74 6.03 -7.31
N SER A 301 1.32 4.97 -7.89
CA SER A 301 2.78 4.85 -8.00
C SER A 301 3.38 5.96 -8.85
N GLU A 302 2.74 6.28 -9.98
CA GLU A 302 3.12 7.41 -10.86
C GLU A 302 2.95 8.75 -10.15
N ALA A 303 1.84 8.97 -9.43
CA ALA A 303 1.64 10.18 -8.63
C ALA A 303 2.71 10.33 -7.54
N PHE A 304 3.11 9.21 -6.90
CA PHE A 304 4.18 9.21 -5.92
C PHE A 304 5.57 9.43 -6.53
N ASP A 305 5.83 9.03 -7.78
CA ASP A 305 7.06 9.41 -8.49
C ASP A 305 7.13 10.94 -8.72
N LYS A 306 5.99 11.57 -9.07
CA LYS A 306 5.90 13.03 -9.15
C LYS A 306 6.14 13.69 -7.79
N LEU A 307 5.52 13.17 -6.73
CA LEU A 307 5.70 13.66 -5.36
C LEU A 307 7.18 13.58 -4.92
N GLU A 308 7.85 12.46 -5.21
CA GLU A 308 9.29 12.29 -4.94
C GLU A 308 10.13 13.35 -5.64
N ASN A 309 9.73 13.83 -6.83
CA ASN A 309 10.41 14.92 -7.51
C ASN A 309 10.07 16.30 -6.95
N CYS A 310 8.84 16.53 -6.46
CA CYS A 310 8.46 17.78 -5.81
C CYS A 310 9.14 17.99 -4.44
N LEU A 311 9.56 16.90 -3.79
CA LEU A 311 10.23 16.92 -2.49
C LEU A 311 11.75 17.13 -2.55
N LYS A 312 12.34 17.06 -3.76
CA LYS A 312 13.78 17.33 -4.01
C LYS A 312 14.02 18.83 -4.16
#